data_AF-A0A564HCC4-F1
#
_entry.id   AF-A0A564HCC4-F1
#
_cell.length_a   1.000
_cell.length_b   1.000
_cell.length_c   1.000
_cell.angle_alpha   90.00
_cell.angle_beta   90.00
_cell.angle_gamma   90.00
#
_symmetry.space_group_name_H-M   'P 1'
#
loop_
_entity.id
_entity.type
_entity.pdbx_description
1 polymer ?
#
loop_
_entity_poly.entity_id
_entity_poly.type
_entity_poly.pdbx_seq_one_letter_code
_entity_poly.pdbx_strand_id
1 'polypeptide(L)'
;MAAESDGVTNSQVLRRDLLQYTLASWRYFLLFAIPPLLWAIFIAPPGVMRGVIVLLCGSVFFGCWRIWLDARYFTLITQENNDQAGEALFFIWRRARLRELTLTERQQGALKQLRLTLVAVAATWVMLILALVA
;
A
#
# COMPACT_ATOMS: atom_id res chain seq x y z
N MET A 1 36.91 6.62 -10.96
CA MET A 1 35.55 7.16 -11.25
C MET A 1 34.55 6.08 -11.69
N ALA A 2 34.94 4.99 -12.36
CA ALA A 2 33.99 3.92 -12.72
C ALA A 2 33.46 3.09 -11.53
N ALA A 3 34.34 2.67 -10.61
CA ALA A 3 33.95 1.79 -9.49
C ALA A 3 32.99 2.42 -8.45
N GLU A 4 33.02 3.74 -8.30
CA GLU A 4 32.14 4.46 -7.36
C GLU A 4 30.72 4.61 -7.93
N SER A 5 30.62 4.86 -9.25
CA SER A 5 29.36 4.87 -9.98
C SER A 5 28.66 3.50 -9.91
N ASP A 6 29.42 2.42 -10.10
CA ASP A 6 28.87 1.05 -10.06
C ASP A 6 28.32 0.68 -8.68
N GLY A 7 29.00 1.11 -7.61
CA GLY A 7 28.55 0.89 -6.23
C GLY A 7 27.24 1.63 -5.91
N VAL A 8 27.09 2.87 -6.36
CA VAL A 8 25.87 3.68 -6.16
C VAL A 8 24.69 3.09 -6.93
N THR A 9 24.88 2.71 -8.20
CA THR A 9 23.82 2.10 -9.02
C THR A 9 23.33 0.78 -8.43
N ASN A 10 24.23 -0.07 -7.94
CA ASN A 10 23.87 -1.34 -7.32
C ASN A 10 23.05 -1.13 -6.03
N SER A 11 23.39 -0.12 -5.23
CA SER A 11 22.64 0.22 -4.01
C SER A 11 21.22 0.72 -4.28
N GLN A 12 21.03 1.52 -5.35
CA GLN A 12 19.71 2.04 -5.75
C GLN A 12 18.82 0.94 -6.31
N VAL A 13 19.37 0.04 -7.14
CA VAL A 13 18.66 -1.13 -7.67
C VAL A 13 18.22 -2.04 -6.53
N LEU A 14 19.13 -2.38 -5.61
CA LEU A 14 18.82 -3.20 -4.44
C LEU A 14 17.71 -2.58 -3.58
N ARG A 15 17.79 -1.27 -3.30
CA ARG A 15 16.75 -0.57 -2.53
C ARG A 15 15.39 -0.60 -3.22
N ARG A 16 15.36 -0.39 -4.54
CA ARG A 16 14.13 -0.45 -5.33
C ARG A 16 13.50 -1.84 -5.29
N ASP A 17 14.32 -2.87 -5.46
CA ASP A 17 13.85 -4.25 -5.50
C ASP A 17 13.33 -4.69 -4.13
N LEU A 18 14.05 -4.38 -3.04
CA LEU A 18 13.58 -4.63 -1.67
C LEU A 18 12.27 -3.91 -1.37
N LEU A 19 12.11 -2.67 -1.84
CA LEU A 19 10.85 -1.93 -1.71
C LEU A 19 9.72 -2.63 -2.46
N GLN A 20 9.95 -3.07 -3.70
CA GLN A 20 8.94 -3.77 -4.49
C GLN A 20 8.50 -5.07 -3.83
N TYR A 21 9.45 -5.88 -3.33
CA TYR A 21 9.13 -7.10 -2.58
C TYR A 21 8.35 -6.79 -1.30
N THR A 22 8.73 -5.74 -0.59
CA THR A 22 8.02 -5.29 0.62
C THR A 22 6.59 -4.88 0.28
N LEU A 23 6.38 -4.11 -0.79
CA LEU A 23 5.03 -3.72 -1.23
C LEU A 23 4.23 -4.93 -1.72
N ALA A 24 4.85 -5.92 -2.35
CA ALA A 24 4.20 -7.16 -2.81
C ALA A 24 3.58 -7.98 -1.66
N SER A 25 3.92 -7.69 -0.40
CA SER A 25 3.27 -8.25 0.78
C SER A 25 1.77 -7.92 0.90
N TRP A 26 1.23 -6.98 0.10
CA TRP A 26 -0.20 -6.64 0.06
C TRP A 26 -1.11 -7.86 -0.08
N ARG A 27 -0.64 -8.92 -0.75
CA ARG A 27 -1.39 -10.17 -0.94
C ARG A 27 -1.75 -10.81 0.40
N TYR A 28 -0.84 -10.78 1.36
CA TYR A 28 -1.07 -11.32 2.69
C TYR A 28 -2.06 -10.47 3.46
N PHE A 29 -1.97 -9.13 3.38
CA PHE A 29 -2.93 -8.24 4.03
C PHE A 29 -4.36 -8.46 3.53
N LEU A 30 -4.51 -8.66 2.22
CA LEU A 30 -5.80 -8.98 1.62
C LEU A 30 -6.33 -10.33 2.14
N LEU A 31 -5.46 -11.36 2.22
CA LEU A 31 -5.82 -12.66 2.79
C LEU A 31 -6.26 -12.53 4.27
N PHE A 32 -5.56 -11.72 5.06
CA PHE A 32 -5.90 -11.48 6.47
C PHE A 32 -7.20 -10.69 6.68
N ALA A 33 -7.69 -9.96 5.67
CA ALA A 33 -8.97 -9.26 5.75
C ALA A 33 -10.17 -10.18 5.41
N ILE A 34 -9.94 -11.37 4.84
CA ILE A 34 -11.02 -12.28 4.44
C ILE A 34 -11.79 -12.82 5.65
N PRO A 35 -11.16 -13.34 6.73
CA PRO A 35 -11.93 -13.91 7.84
C PRO A 35 -12.88 -12.90 8.53
N PRO A 36 -12.45 -11.67 8.87
CA PRO A 36 -13.37 -10.66 9.40
C PRO A 36 -14.50 -10.29 8.44
N LEU A 37 -14.21 -10.24 7.13
CA LEU A 37 -15.22 -9.95 6.11
C LEU A 37 -16.26 -11.07 6.02
N LEU A 38 -15.83 -12.33 5.98
CA LEU A 38 -16.74 -13.48 5.94
C LEU A 38 -17.61 -13.53 7.20
N TRP A 39 -17.03 -13.28 8.37
CA TRP A 39 -17.79 -13.16 9.61
C TRP A 39 -18.86 -12.06 9.52
N ALA A 40 -18.49 -10.88 9.02
CA ALA A 40 -19.42 -9.76 8.85
C ALA A 40 -20.53 -9.99 7.80
N ILE A 41 -20.31 -10.85 6.79
CA ILE A 41 -21.30 -11.15 5.76
C ILE A 41 -22.26 -12.25 6.21
N PHE A 42 -21.73 -13.33 6.79
CA PHE A 42 -22.50 -14.56 7.02
C PHE A 42 -22.96 -14.78 8.45
N ILE A 43 -22.27 -14.20 9.45
CA ILE A 43 -22.47 -14.53 10.87
C ILE A 43 -23.01 -13.31 11.63
N ALA A 44 -22.48 -12.12 11.36
CA ALA A 44 -22.75 -10.95 12.18
C ALA A 44 -24.22 -10.48 12.11
N PRO A 45 -24.86 -10.21 13.26
CA PRO A 45 -26.18 -9.58 13.27
C PRO A 45 -26.10 -8.15 12.69
N PRO A 46 -27.20 -7.62 12.14
CA PRO A 46 -27.24 -6.23 11.70
C PRO A 46 -27.01 -5.30 12.89
N GLY A 47 -26.01 -4.42 12.76
CA GLY A 47 -25.64 -3.49 13.83
C GLY A 47 -24.42 -2.65 13.49
N VAL A 48 -24.13 -1.68 14.35
CA VAL A 48 -23.01 -0.73 14.16
C VAL A 48 -21.67 -1.46 14.03
N MET A 49 -21.45 -2.49 14.84
CA MET A 49 -20.20 -3.26 14.85
C MET A 49 -19.93 -3.96 13.51
N ARG A 50 -20.96 -4.55 12.89
CA ARG A 50 -20.88 -5.12 11.54
C ARG A 50 -20.49 -4.06 10.53
N GLY A 51 -21.12 -2.88 10.59
CA GLY A 51 -20.80 -1.75 9.71
C GLY A 51 -19.34 -1.29 9.84
N VAL A 52 -18.82 -1.18 11.07
CA VAL A 52 -17.42 -0.81 11.33
C VAL A 52 -16.45 -1.83 10.76
N ILE A 53 -16.70 -3.14 10.97
CA ILE A 53 -15.83 -4.20 10.43
C ILE A 53 -15.85 -4.19 8.91
N VAL A 54 -17.00 -4.03 8.27
CA VAL A 54 -17.10 -3.94 6.80
C VAL A 54 -16.32 -2.73 6.27
N LEU A 55 -16.43 -1.56 6.92
CA LEU A 55 -15.70 -0.36 6.53
C LEU A 55 -14.19 -0.52 6.70
N LEU A 56 -13.74 -1.15 7.79
CA LEU A 56 -12.32 -1.46 8.01
C LEU A 56 -11.80 -2.45 6.96
N CYS A 57 -12.56 -3.51 6.66
CA CYS A 57 -12.23 -4.42 5.58
C CYS A 57 -12.08 -3.66 4.25
N GLY A 58 -13.08 -2.87 3.86
CA GLY A 58 -13.02 -2.05 2.65
C GLY A 58 -11.80 -1.13 2.61
N SER A 59 -11.40 -0.56 3.76
CA SER A 59 -10.18 0.25 3.88
C SER A 59 -8.92 -0.57 3.64
N VAL A 60 -8.86 -1.81 4.13
CA VAL A 60 -7.76 -2.75 3.85
C VAL A 60 -7.71 -3.11 2.36
N PHE A 61 -8.85 -3.45 1.74
CA PHE A 61 -8.92 -3.76 0.31
C PHE A 61 -8.44 -2.59 -0.55
N PHE A 62 -8.91 -1.37 -0.25
CA PHE A 62 -8.46 -0.15 -0.91
C PHE A 62 -6.96 0.09 -0.71
N GLY A 63 -6.47 -0.09 0.52
CA GLY A 63 -5.06 0.02 0.84
C GLY A 63 -4.19 -0.96 0.05
N CYS A 64 -4.61 -2.23 -0.03
CA CYS A 64 -3.94 -3.28 -0.79
C CYS A 64 -3.89 -2.96 -2.30
N TRP A 65 -5.02 -2.50 -2.87
CA TRP A 65 -5.06 -2.05 -4.26
C TRP A 65 -4.07 -0.91 -4.51
N ARG A 66 -4.03 0.09 -3.61
CA ARG A 66 -3.11 1.22 -3.72
C ARG A 66 -1.64 0.80 -3.64
N ILE A 67 -1.31 -0.14 -2.75
CA ILE A 67 0.05 -0.70 -2.58
C ILE A 67 0.46 -1.51 -3.81
N TRP A 68 -0.43 -2.36 -4.34
CA TRP A 68 -0.20 -3.12 -5.57
C TRP A 68 0.13 -2.18 -6.74
N LEU A 69 -0.62 -1.09 -6.86
CA LEU A 69 -0.41 -0.10 -7.90
C LEU A 69 0.94 0.61 -7.74
N ASP A 70 1.32 1.00 -6.52
CA ASP A 70 2.64 1.60 -6.24
C ASP A 70 3.78 0.63 -6.58
N ALA A 71 3.66 -0.66 -6.23
CA ALA A 71 4.65 -1.67 -6.59
C ALA A 71 4.88 -1.75 -8.10
N ARG A 72 3.81 -1.67 -8.90
CA ARG A 72 3.90 -1.63 -10.37
C ARG A 72 4.43 -0.31 -10.92
N TYR A 73 4.13 0.82 -10.30
CA TYR A 73 4.73 2.08 -10.72
C TYR A 73 6.24 2.07 -10.52
N PHE A 74 6.74 1.52 -9.41
CA PHE A 74 8.19 1.45 -9.18
C PHE A 74 8.94 0.48 -10.09
N THR A 75 8.28 -0.38 -10.88
CA THR A 75 8.96 -1.14 -11.93
C THR A 75 9.22 -0.28 -13.18
N LEU A 76 8.45 0.80 -13.36
CA LEU A 76 8.52 1.69 -14.52
C LEU A 76 9.27 3.00 -14.23
N ILE A 77 9.17 3.51 -13.00
CA ILE A 77 9.77 4.78 -12.61
C ILE A 77 11.23 4.57 -12.18
N THR A 78 12.13 5.32 -12.80
CA THR A 78 13.55 5.46 -12.47
C THR A 78 13.85 6.91 -12.08
N GLN A 79 15.08 7.18 -11.63
CA GLN A 79 15.48 8.54 -11.31
C GLN A 79 15.49 9.44 -12.57
N GLU A 80 15.85 8.88 -13.73
CA GLU A 80 15.96 9.59 -15.00
C GLU A 80 14.59 9.99 -15.59
N ASN A 81 13.55 9.20 -15.36
CA ASN A 81 12.22 9.42 -15.93
C ASN A 81 11.18 9.95 -14.91
N ASN A 82 11.61 10.32 -13.69
CA ASN A 82 10.72 10.71 -12.60
C ASN A 82 9.81 11.89 -12.96
N ASP A 83 10.30 12.87 -13.70
CA ASP A 83 9.53 14.06 -14.08
C ASP A 83 8.43 13.72 -15.10
N GLN A 84 8.76 12.88 -16.10
CA GLN A 84 7.78 12.37 -17.06
C GLN A 84 6.72 11.49 -16.37
N ALA A 85 7.15 10.66 -15.42
CA ALA A 85 6.24 9.88 -14.59
C ALA A 85 5.33 10.77 -13.73
N GLY A 86 5.86 11.90 -13.23
CA GLY A 86 5.12 12.91 -12.48
C GLY A 86 4.00 13.53 -13.31
N GLU A 87 4.28 13.88 -14.57
CA GLU A 87 3.26 14.39 -15.50
C GLU A 87 2.19 13.36 -15.82
N ALA A 88 2.58 12.10 -16.09
CA ALA A 88 1.62 11.03 -16.33
C ALA A 88 0.73 10.76 -15.11
N LEU A 89 1.32 10.75 -13.91
CA LEU A 89 0.57 10.58 -12.66
C LEU A 89 -0.33 11.77 -12.35
N PHE A 90 0.09 12.99 -12.69
CA PHE A 90 -0.78 14.16 -12.61
C PHE A 90 -1.98 14.02 -13.54
N PHE A 91 -1.78 13.58 -14.78
CA PHE A 91 -2.88 13.36 -15.72
C PHE A 91 -3.91 12.34 -15.18
N ILE A 92 -3.43 11.23 -14.62
CA ILE A 92 -4.29 10.16 -14.08
C ILE A 92 -5.05 10.62 -12.84
N TRP A 93 -4.37 11.26 -11.88
CA TRP A 93 -4.91 11.53 -10.54
C TRP A 93 -5.34 12.98 -10.30
N ARG A 94 -5.04 13.89 -11.24
CA ARG A 94 -5.30 15.33 -11.20
C ARG A 94 -4.81 16.01 -9.91
N ARG A 95 -3.65 15.59 -9.38
CA ARG A 95 -3.03 16.16 -8.17
C ARG A 95 -1.71 16.83 -8.50
N ALA A 96 -1.66 18.16 -8.45
CA ALA A 96 -0.47 18.96 -8.79
C ALA A 96 0.80 18.50 -8.06
N ARG A 97 0.68 18.17 -6.77
CA ARG A 97 1.78 17.65 -5.94
C ARG A 97 2.49 16.44 -6.58
N LEU A 98 1.79 15.62 -7.37
CA LEU A 98 2.40 14.43 -7.99
C LEU A 98 3.44 14.76 -9.06
N ARG A 99 3.48 15.98 -9.59
CA ARG A 99 4.51 16.42 -10.56
C ARG A 99 5.85 16.64 -9.89
N GLU A 100 5.83 17.27 -8.73
CA GLU A 100 7.01 17.77 -8.03
C GLU A 100 7.67 16.72 -7.13
N LEU A 101 6.99 15.60 -6.86
CA LEU A 101 7.51 14.57 -5.98
C LEU A 101 8.76 13.92 -6.57
N THR A 102 9.82 13.95 -5.76
CA THR A 102 11.04 13.18 -5.99
C THR A 102 10.77 11.68 -5.84
N LEU A 103 11.63 10.86 -6.44
CA LEU A 103 11.51 9.40 -6.35
C LEU A 103 11.51 8.92 -4.88
N THR A 104 12.36 9.50 -4.04
CA THR A 104 12.46 9.16 -2.61
C THR A 104 11.18 9.50 -1.84
N GLU A 105 10.56 10.64 -2.10
CA GLU A 105 9.28 11.00 -1.47
C GLU A 105 8.15 10.06 -1.89
N ARG A 106 8.12 9.64 -3.17
CA ARG A 106 7.17 8.62 -3.64
C ARG A 106 7.35 7.31 -2.88
N GLN A 107 8.60 6.85 -2.71
CA GLN A 107 8.92 5.63 -1.96
C GLN A 107 8.48 5.74 -0.49
N GLN A 108 8.74 6.88 0.17
CA GLN A 108 8.30 7.13 1.54
C GLN A 108 6.76 7.14 1.64
N GLY A 109 6.08 7.73 0.66
CA GLY A 109 4.62 7.72 0.56
C GLY A 109 4.05 6.30 0.47
N ALA A 110 4.64 5.44 -0.36
CA ALA A 110 4.24 4.04 -0.48
C ALA A 110 4.47 3.25 0.81
N LEU A 111 5.60 3.47 1.50
CA LEU A 111 5.86 2.87 2.82
C LEU A 111 4.89 3.36 3.89
N LYS A 112 4.49 4.64 3.86
CA LYS A 112 3.45 5.17 4.74
C LYS A 112 2.11 4.47 4.48
N GLN A 113 1.73 4.30 3.21
CA GLN A 113 0.52 3.58 2.81
C GLN A 113 0.54 2.12 3.26
N LEU A 114 1.69 1.44 3.16
CA LEU A 114 1.90 0.09 3.67
C LEU A 114 1.61 0.02 5.17
N ARG A 115 2.22 0.91 5.97
CA ARG A 115 2.01 0.96 7.43
C ARG A 115 0.56 1.26 7.80
N LEU A 116 -0.09 2.20 7.11
CA LEU A 116 -1.50 2.52 7.33
C LEU A 116 -2.40 1.31 7.03
N THR A 117 -2.11 0.57 5.96
CA THR A 117 -2.85 -0.65 5.61
C THR A 117 -2.64 -1.75 6.65
N LEU A 118 -1.42 -1.91 7.16
CA LEU A 118 -1.12 -2.84 8.24
C LEU A 118 -1.89 -2.50 9.53
N VAL A 119 -1.95 -1.21 9.89
CA VAL A 119 -2.77 -0.74 11.03
C VAL A 119 -4.24 -1.03 10.81
N ALA A 120 -4.76 -0.83 9.59
CA ALA A 120 -6.15 -1.16 9.26
C ALA A 120 -6.43 -2.67 9.37
N VAL A 121 -5.50 -3.53 8.94
CA VAL A 121 -5.59 -4.99 9.15
C VAL A 121 -5.67 -5.30 10.64
N ALA A 122 -4.75 -4.77 11.44
CA ALA A 122 -4.73 -5.00 12.89
C ALA A 122 -6.03 -4.52 13.56
N ALA A 123 -6.52 -3.33 13.20
CA ALA A 123 -7.79 -2.79 13.70
C ALA A 123 -8.98 -3.69 13.33
N THR A 124 -8.99 -4.26 12.12
CA THR A 124 -10.03 -5.20 11.68
C THR A 124 -10.06 -6.44 12.58
N TRP A 125 -8.89 -7.00 12.91
CA TRP A 125 -8.78 -8.15 13.82
C TRP A 125 -9.18 -7.81 15.26
N VAL A 126 -8.77 -6.67 15.78
CA VAL A 126 -9.18 -6.20 17.12
C VAL A 126 -10.71 -6.08 17.18
N MET A 127 -11.34 -5.45 16.19
CA MET A 127 -12.79 -5.32 16.14
C MET A 127 -13.50 -6.67 16.02
N LEU A 128 -12.96 -7.60 15.24
CA LEU A 128 -13.51 -8.97 15.15
C LEU A 128 -13.45 -9.67 16.51
N ILE A 129 -12.30 -9.64 17.20
CA ILE A 129 -12.15 -10.28 18.51
C ILE A 129 -13.13 -9.68 19.52
N LEU A 130 -13.24 -8.36 19.57
CA LEU A 130 -14.22 -7.69 20.43
C LEU A 130 -15.65 -8.14 20.11
N ALA A 131 -15.98 -8.36 18.83
CA ALA A 131 -17.31 -8.80 18.41
C ALA A 131 -17.64 -10.24 18.79
N LEU A 132 -16.62 -11.07 18.99
CA LEU A 132 -16.77 -12.47 19.39
C LEU A 132 -16.82 -12.65 20.90
N VAL A 133 -16.32 -11.68 21.67
CA VAL A 133 -16.25 -11.73 23.14
C VAL A 133 -17.37 -10.92 23.81
N ALA A 134 -17.92 -9.92 23.12
CA ALA A 134 -19.08 -9.15 23.56
C ALA A 134 -20.40 -9.90 23.34
#